data_AF-A0A6J0J9W0-F1
#
_entry.id   AF-A0A6J0J9W0-F1
#
_cell.length_a   1.000
_cell.length_b   1.000
_cell.length_c   1.000
_cell.angle_alpha   90.00
_cell.angle_beta   90.00
_cell.angle_gamma   90.00
#
_symmetry.space_group_name_H-M   'P 1'
#
loop_
_entity.id
_entity.type
_entity.pdbx_description
1 polymer ?
#
loop_
_entity_poly.entity_id
_entity_poly.type
_entity_poly.pdbx_seq_one_letter_code
_entity_poly.pdbx_strand_id
1 'polypeptide(L)'
;MWKLKSFGSLRNIYKTEEENFEFLIVSSTGQTWHFEAGSFEERDAWVQAIESQILASLQCCESSKNKARVDSQSEAVAIQAVRNARGNSLCVDCGAP
;
A
#
# COMPACT_ATOMS: atom_id res chain seq x y z
N MET A 1 1.75 8.23 4.28
CA MET A 1 2.94 8.86 4.90
C MET A 1 3.08 8.29 6.30
N TRP A 2 3.95 7.31 6.48
CA TRP A 2 4.16 6.67 7.78
C TRP A 2 5.15 7.51 8.58
N LYS A 3 4.74 7.99 9.75
CA LYS A 3 5.58 8.82 10.60
C LYS A 3 6.15 7.94 11.71
N LEU A 4 7.44 7.63 11.62
CA LEU A 4 8.17 6.99 12.71
C LEU A 4 8.27 7.98 13.88
N LYS A 5 7.76 7.61 15.05
CA LYS A 5 8.06 8.33 16.29
C LYS A 5 9.21 7.63 16.99
N SER A 6 10.38 8.27 17.01
CA SER A 6 11.48 7.89 17.88
C SER A 6 11.13 8.32 19.31
N PHE A 7 10.94 7.36 20.22
CA PHE A 7 10.86 7.63 21.65
C PHE A 7 12.19 7.22 22.28
N GLY A 8 12.73 8.13 23.11
CA GLY A 8 14.15 8.19 23.43
C GLY A 8 14.74 6.96 24.13
N SER A 9 15.95 6.60 23.72
CA SER A 9 17.16 6.69 24.56
C SER A 9 18.35 6.13 23.77
N LEU A 10 19.23 7.01 23.30
CA LEU A 10 20.45 6.71 22.53
C LEU A 10 21.50 5.88 23.31
N ARG A 11 21.16 5.31 24.48
CA ARG A 11 22.08 4.56 25.36
C ARG A 11 21.88 3.04 25.38
N ASN A 12 20.83 2.52 24.76
CA ASN A 12 20.59 1.07 24.65
C ASN A 12 20.75 0.50 23.23
N ILE A 13 21.24 1.32 22.28
CA ILE A 13 21.23 0.97 20.86
C ILE A 13 22.17 -0.20 20.52
N TYR A 14 23.25 -0.43 21.25
CA TYR A 14 24.29 -1.39 20.83
C TYR A 14 24.34 -2.69 21.63
N LYS A 15 23.47 -2.90 22.62
CA LYS A 15 23.53 -4.10 23.49
C LYS A 15 22.42 -5.12 23.24
N THR A 16 21.48 -4.81 22.34
CA THR A 16 20.24 -5.58 22.16
C THR A 16 19.90 -5.84 20.69
N GLU A 17 20.79 -5.52 19.74
CA GLU A 17 20.53 -5.74 18.30
C GLU A 17 20.83 -7.18 17.86
N GLU A 18 21.74 -7.89 18.54
CA GLU A 18 22.15 -9.25 18.15
C GLU A 18 21.20 -10.35 18.62
N GLU A 19 20.30 -10.08 19.58
CA GLU A 19 19.26 -11.02 20.06
C GLU A 19 17.84 -10.46 19.88
N ASN A 20 17.63 -9.52 18.96
CA ASN A 20 16.33 -8.87 18.79
C ASN A 20 15.40 -9.67 17.86
N PHE A 21 14.77 -10.73 18.40
CA PHE A 21 13.74 -11.48 17.66
C PHE A 21 12.34 -10.85 17.80
N GLU A 22 12.26 -9.62 18.31
CA GLU A 22 11.00 -8.97 18.64
C GLU A 22 10.42 -8.16 17.47
N PHE A 23 9.10 -8.08 17.41
CA PHE A 23 8.39 -7.12 16.57
C PHE A 23 7.08 -6.65 17.23
N LEU A 24 6.61 -5.47 16.82
CA LEU A 24 5.41 -4.84 17.36
C LEU A 24 4.36 -4.67 16.27
N ILE A 25 3.11 -5.03 16.58
CA ILE A 25 1.95 -4.69 15.75
C ILE A 25 1.20 -3.56 16.42
N VAL A 26 0.97 -2.48 15.68
CA VAL A 26 0.19 -1.33 16.14
C VAL A 26 -1.09 -1.23 15.30
N SER A 27 -2.23 -1.33 15.96
CA SER A 27 -3.55 -1.08 15.36
C SER A 27 -3.72 0.39 14.98
N SER A 28 -4.59 0.68 14.01
CA SER A 28 -5.06 2.04 13.72
C SER A 28 -5.74 2.72 14.91
N THR A 29 -6.27 1.94 15.87
CA THR A 29 -6.83 2.42 17.15
C THR A 29 -5.76 2.70 18.22
N GLY A 30 -4.47 2.47 17.92
CA GLY A 30 -3.35 2.67 18.84
C GLY A 30 -3.10 1.51 19.82
N GLN A 31 -3.87 0.43 19.73
CA GLN A 31 -3.55 -0.80 20.46
C GLN A 31 -2.23 -1.39 19.95
N THR A 32 -1.40 -1.87 20.86
CA THR A 32 -0.07 -2.40 20.54
C THR A 32 0.06 -3.82 21.08
N TRP A 33 0.60 -4.72 20.27
CA TRP A 33 0.96 -6.08 20.66
C TRP A 33 2.44 -6.31 20.39
N HIS A 34 3.10 -6.97 21.33
CA HIS A 34 4.50 -7.35 21.27
C HIS A 34 4.61 -8.85 21.02
N PHE A 35 5.51 -9.21 20.11
CA PHE A 35 5.77 -10.57 19.70
C PHE A 35 7.27 -10.81 19.68
N GLU A 36 7.66 -12.06 19.91
CA GLU A 36 9.04 -12.54 19.86
C GLU A 36 9.05 -13.82 19.03
N ALA A 37 9.95 -13.89 18.04
CA ALA A 37 10.15 -15.07 17.20
C ALA A 37 11.27 -15.96 17.75
N GLY A 38 11.36 -17.21 17.29
CA GLY A 38 12.44 -18.13 17.69
C GLY A 38 13.77 -17.89 16.96
N SER A 39 13.77 -17.06 15.91
CA SER A 39 14.95 -16.72 15.10
C SER A 39 14.73 -15.42 14.32
N PHE A 40 15.82 -14.88 13.78
CA PHE A 40 15.77 -13.67 12.95
C PHE A 40 15.02 -13.93 11.64
N GLU A 41 15.27 -15.10 11.04
CA GLU A 41 14.63 -15.54 9.80
C GLU A 41 13.13 -15.72 9.97
N GLU A 42 12.69 -16.29 11.10
CA GLU A 42 11.27 -16.41 11.42
C GLU A 42 10.61 -15.04 11.64
N ARG A 43 11.28 -14.14 12.37
CA ARG A 43 10.81 -12.77 12.57
C ARG A 43 10.59 -12.06 11.23
N ASP A 44 11.58 -12.11 10.34
CA ASP A 44 11.51 -11.48 9.02
C ASP A 44 10.42 -12.10 8.15
N ALA A 45 10.24 -13.42 8.22
CA ALA A 45 9.14 -14.11 7.53
C ALA A 45 7.76 -13.66 8.03
N TRP A 46 7.59 -13.51 9.35
CA TRP A 46 6.36 -12.97 9.94
C TRP A 46 6.09 -11.53 9.51
N VAL A 47 7.09 -10.66 9.58
CA VAL A 47 6.98 -9.25 9.16
C VAL A 47 6.54 -9.18 7.70
N GLN A 48 7.23 -9.90 6.81
CA GLN A 48 6.90 -9.92 5.39
C GLN A 48 5.48 -10.43 5.11
N ALA A 49 5.06 -11.52 5.77
CA ALA A 49 3.72 -12.08 5.61
C ALA A 49 2.63 -11.10 6.06
N ILE A 50 2.84 -10.42 7.20
CA ILE A 50 1.91 -9.42 7.74
C ILE A 50 1.82 -8.21 6.81
N GLU A 51 2.95 -7.67 6.35
CA GLU A 51 2.98 -6.56 5.40
C GLU A 51 2.24 -6.90 4.10
N SER A 52 2.50 -8.09 3.53
CA SER A 52 1.81 -8.57 2.34
C SER A 52 0.30 -8.68 2.55
N GLN A 53 -0.14 -9.21 3.70
CA GLN A 53 -1.57 -9.35 4.00
C GLN A 53 -2.26 -8.00 4.17
N ILE A 54 -1.59 -7.02 4.78
CA ILE A 54 -2.09 -5.64 4.90
C ILE A 54 -2.26 -5.04 3.49
N LEU A 55 -1.24 -5.13 2.64
CA LEU A 55 -1.29 -4.58 1.28
C LEU A 55 -2.40 -5.24 0.45
N ALA A 56 -2.51 -6.57 0.49
CA ALA A 56 -3.56 -7.30 -0.20
C ALA A 56 -4.97 -6.85 0.25
N SER A 57 -5.16 -6.67 1.56
CA SER A 57 -6.42 -6.18 2.13
C SER A 57 -6.75 -4.76 1.67
N LEU A 58 -5.75 -3.87 1.65
CA LEU A 58 -5.92 -2.49 1.20
C LEU A 58 -6.25 -2.41 -0.29
N GLN A 59 -5.55 -3.18 -1.13
CA GLN A 59 -5.77 -3.23 -2.58
C GLN A 59 -7.14 -3.84 -2.93
N CYS A 60 -7.61 -4.83 -2.17
CA CYS A 60 -8.94 -5.42 -2.38
C CYS A 60 -10.09 -4.45 -2.01
N CYS A 61 -9.83 -3.46 -1.15
CA CYS A 61 -10.84 -2.46 -0.78
C CYS A 61 -11.08 -1.41 -1.87
N GLU A 62 -10.11 -1.10 -2.75
CA GLU A 62 -10.30 -0.14 -3.85
C GLU A 62 -11.24 -0.66 -4.94
N SER A 63 -11.27 -1.98 -5.20
CA SER A 63 -12.08 -2.55 -6.28
C SER A 63 -13.58 -2.69 -5.95
N SER A 64 -14.00 -2.48 -4.69
CA SER A 64 -15.40 -2.71 -4.29
C SER A 64 -16.39 -1.66 -4.83
N LYS A 65 -15.91 -0.60 -5.51
CA LYS A 65 -16.77 0.38 -6.22
C LYS A 65 -16.97 0.09 -7.72
N ASN A 66 -16.30 -0.88 -8.32
CA ASN A 66 -16.31 -1.06 -9.79
C ASN A 66 -17.31 -2.10 -10.34
N LYS A 67 -18.34 -2.48 -9.58
CA LYS A 67 -19.46 -3.25 -10.14
C LYS A 67 -20.59 -2.41 -10.74
N ALA A 68 -20.35 -1.14 -11.10
CA ALA A 68 -21.10 -0.49 -12.16
C ALA A 68 -20.63 -0.99 -13.54
N ARG A 69 -20.71 -2.31 -13.75
CA ARG A 69 -20.39 -3.00 -15.01
C ARG A 69 -21.57 -2.94 -15.99
N VAL A 70 -22.20 -1.77 -16.04
CA VAL A 70 -23.34 -1.43 -16.92
C VAL A 70 -23.22 0.05 -17.29
N ASP A 71 -22.07 0.46 -17.82
CA ASP A 71 -22.09 1.47 -18.88
C ASP A 71 -20.85 1.51 -19.79
N SER A 72 -20.14 0.40 -19.96
CA SER A 72 -18.95 0.35 -20.82
C SER A 72 -19.24 0.74 -22.28
N GLN A 73 -20.52 0.68 -22.70
CA GLN A 73 -20.94 1.18 -24.00
C GLN A 73 -21.08 2.71 -24.02
N SER A 74 -21.71 3.35 -23.03
CA SER A 74 -21.77 4.83 -23.02
C SER A 74 -20.40 5.44 -22.76
N GLU A 75 -19.56 4.79 -21.96
CA GLU A 75 -18.20 5.25 -21.71
C GLU A 75 -17.37 5.23 -23.00
N ALA A 76 -17.43 4.14 -23.77
CA ALA A 76 -16.80 4.07 -25.08
C ALA A 76 -17.32 5.15 -26.05
N VAL A 77 -18.63 5.43 -26.01
CA VAL A 77 -19.25 6.49 -26.83
C VAL A 77 -18.81 7.89 -26.39
N ALA A 78 -18.74 8.15 -25.07
CA ALA A 78 -18.29 9.42 -24.51
C ALA A 78 -16.80 9.67 -24.82
N ILE A 79 -15.96 8.64 -24.70
CA ILE A 79 -14.54 8.72 -25.07
C ILE A 79 -14.40 9.01 -26.58
N GLN A 80 -15.20 8.36 -27.43
CA GLN A 80 -15.17 8.61 -28.86
C GLN A 80 -15.61 10.04 -29.22
N ALA A 81 -16.60 10.59 -28.51
CA ALA A 81 -17.04 11.97 -28.69
C ALA A 81 -15.94 12.99 -28.33
N VAL A 82 -15.17 12.72 -27.27
CA VAL A 82 -14.02 13.56 -26.87
C VAL A 82 -12.90 13.51 -27.91
N ARG A 83 -12.57 12.32 -28.44
CA ARG A 83 -11.55 12.18 -29.50
C ARG A 83 -11.96 12.91 -30.79
N ASN A 84 -13.24 12.91 -31.12
CA ASN A 84 -13.76 13.56 -32.31
C ASN A 84 -13.94 15.08 -32.16
N ALA A 85 -13.69 15.66 -30.98
CA ALA A 85 -13.76 17.10 -30.79
C ALA A 85 -12.66 17.82 -31.60
N ARG A 86 -12.97 19.00 -32.14
CA ARG A 86 -11.99 19.79 -32.90
C ARG A 86 -10.79 20.13 -32.02
N GLY A 87 -9.58 19.81 -32.50
CA GLY A 87 -8.33 20.04 -31.76
C GLY A 87 -7.84 18.83 -30.96
N ASN A 88 -8.63 17.74 -30.86
CA ASN A 88 -8.27 16.53 -30.12
C ASN A 88 -7.71 15.40 -31.01
N SER A 89 -7.18 15.74 -32.19
CA SER A 89 -6.57 14.79 -33.13
C SER A 89 -5.10 14.50 -32.85
N LEU A 90 -4.57 14.99 -31.73
CA LEU A 90 -3.18 14.82 -31.34
C LEU A 90 -3.06 14.88 -29.81
N CYS A 91 -2.33 13.92 -29.24
CA CYS A 91 -1.99 13.91 -27.83
C CYS A 91 -0.97 15.01 -27.52
N VAL A 92 -1.22 15.79 -26.46
CA VAL A 92 -0.35 16.89 -26.03
C VAL A 92 1.01 16.42 -25.50
N ASP A 93 1.06 15.21 -24.92
CA ASP A 93 2.26 14.70 -24.27
C ASP A 93 3.22 13.98 -25.22
N CYS A 94 2.68 13.28 -26.23
CA CYS A 94 3.49 12.46 -27.14
C CYS A 94 3.31 12.76 -28.63
N GLY A 95 2.36 13.63 -29.00
CA GLY A 95 2.12 13.98 -30.39
C GLY A 95 1.55 12.83 -31.24
N ALA A 96 1.07 11.74 -30.64
CA ALA A 96 0.38 10.68 -31.36
C ALA A 96 -1.06 11.10 -31.72
N PRO A 97 -1.63 10.64 -32.84
CA PRO A 97 -3.03 10.91 -33.20
C PRO A 97 -4.04 10.27 -32.23
#